data_AF-A7HMY5-F1
#
_entry.id   AF-A7HMY5-F1
#
_cell.length_a   1.000
_cell.length_b   1.000
_cell.length_c   1.000
_cell.angle_alpha   90.00
_cell.angle_beta   90.00
_cell.angle_gamma   90.00
#
_symmetry.space_group_name_H-M   'P 1'
#
loop_
_entity.id
_entity.type
_entity.pdbx_description
1 polymer ?
#
loop_
_entity_poly.entity_id
_entity_poly.type
_entity_poly.pdbx_seq_one_letter_code
_entity_poly.pdbx_strand_id
1 'polypeptide(L)'
;MTIKRLNIETFRKSFVYKILILTIFTFFASSVVYAAEASQSIPSKLGIKKIELNKTIKVDGKNYPYTFLDGMLLKDGERKITIDNKTYTVEVKTQPDKEPIEVTQSLYAYTFTKAALVINPTNRSLGNPVKSTEVTLSENPQIAVFEDEFGNISDVIFIPPLLEKLDILDSQVPITNISGKKFLLSSKSPYRLLSKVILNEQSGLILEEGVVIMNALNSELNIKGSFISTGPITILESGRLSVTQSGILYLNGNAYTTNINSDIGALIFLDNAKANNANLVLPNFVVIRNSELQNVTINGAYAVYIINSKIENLNIQNCGKVYINNSVVNTFVTSLLSKVIMYDSQIDNSEISDLSELNIVNSKISSLKILKGGLVKSKNSELNQIDIDDYSIIYLFNTSANALNVGNGKYYNLESKIKTINKIKK
;
A
#
# COMPACT_ATOMS: atom_id res chain seq x y z
N MET A 1 21.21 42.90 46.26
CA MET A 1 21.59 42.18 45.03
C MET A 1 20.85 40.85 45.03
N THR A 2 19.66 40.81 44.44
CA THR A 2 18.73 39.68 44.58
C THR A 2 18.66 38.95 43.24
N ILE A 3 19.38 37.84 43.13
CA ILE A 3 19.34 36.99 41.95
C ILE A 3 18.01 36.24 41.95
N LYS A 4 17.08 36.62 41.05
CA LYS A 4 15.85 35.87 40.80
C LYS A 4 16.24 34.47 40.27
N ARG A 5 15.95 33.43 41.05
CA ARG A 5 15.97 32.03 40.58
C ARG A 5 14.97 31.89 39.43
N LEU A 6 15.46 31.69 38.21
CA LEU A 6 14.63 31.33 37.06
C LEU A 6 14.02 29.95 37.31
N ASN A 7 12.71 29.83 37.16
CA ASN A 7 11.98 28.59 37.37
C ASN A 7 12.23 27.63 36.19
N ILE A 8 13.09 26.63 36.42
CA ILE A 8 13.66 25.72 35.39
C ILE A 8 12.59 24.89 34.69
N GLU A 9 11.47 24.58 35.35
CA GLU A 9 10.38 23.80 34.74
C GLU A 9 9.60 24.59 33.69
N THR A 10 9.40 25.89 33.91
CA THR A 10 8.71 26.77 32.96
C THR A 10 9.58 26.98 31.71
N PHE A 11 10.90 27.06 31.90
CA PHE A 11 11.86 27.14 30.81
C PHE A 11 11.91 25.83 30.00
N ARG A 12 11.90 24.66 30.66
CA ARG A 12 11.83 23.35 29.98
C ARG A 12 10.56 23.18 29.15
N LYS A 13 9.38 23.50 29.70
CA LYS A 13 8.11 23.41 28.96
C LYS A 13 8.08 24.38 27.77
N SER A 14 8.56 25.61 27.95
CA SER A 14 8.66 26.60 26.85
C SER A 14 9.65 26.16 25.77
N PHE A 15 10.78 25.56 26.16
CA PHE A 15 11.81 25.09 25.25
C PHE A 15 11.35 23.88 24.42
N VAL A 16 10.68 22.91 25.05
CA VAL A 16 10.10 21.74 24.35
C VAL A 16 9.01 22.18 23.37
N TYR A 17 8.15 23.13 23.76
CA TYR A 17 7.10 23.65 22.88
C TYR A 17 7.67 24.41 21.68
N LYS A 18 8.73 25.20 21.88
CA LYS A 18 9.45 25.89 20.80
C LYS A 18 10.17 24.94 19.86
N ILE A 19 10.76 23.84 20.39
CA ILE A 19 11.34 22.79 19.56
C ILE A 19 10.25 22.12 18.73
N LEU A 20 9.12 21.72 19.34
CA LEU A 20 8.00 21.10 18.63
C LEU A 20 7.46 21.99 17.50
N ILE A 21 7.28 23.29 17.77
CA ILE A 21 6.88 24.26 16.75
C ILE A 21 7.95 24.38 15.66
N LEU A 22 9.24 24.39 16.00
CA LEU A 22 10.32 24.46 15.03
C LEU A 22 10.42 23.19 14.18
N THR A 23 10.19 21.99 14.74
CA THR A 23 10.14 20.73 13.98
C THR A 23 8.93 20.73 13.05
N ILE A 24 7.76 21.17 13.51
CA ILE A 24 6.57 21.31 12.66
C ILE A 24 6.86 22.33 11.54
N PHE A 25 7.46 23.49 11.87
CA PHE A 25 7.75 24.54 10.92
C PHE A 25 8.84 24.14 9.91
N THR A 26 9.83 23.34 10.29
CA THR A 26 10.84 22.79 9.36
C THR A 26 10.29 21.66 8.50
N PHE A 27 9.33 20.88 9.01
CA PHE A 27 8.57 19.90 8.21
C PHE A 27 7.70 20.59 7.16
N PHE A 28 7.10 21.74 7.49
CA PHE A 28 6.35 22.54 6.52
C PHE A 28 7.26 23.36 5.57
N ALA A 29 8.35 23.95 6.07
CA ALA A 29 9.26 24.78 5.27
C ALA A 29 10.05 23.98 4.22
N SER A 30 10.31 22.69 4.45
CA SER A 30 10.91 21.79 3.44
C SER A 30 9.93 21.36 2.33
N SER A 31 8.66 21.78 2.41
CA SER A 31 7.65 21.57 1.36
C SER A 31 7.25 22.85 0.61
N VAL A 32 7.82 24.01 0.94
CA VAL A 32 7.60 25.24 0.17
C VAL A 32 8.68 25.34 -0.92
N VAL A 33 8.62 24.43 -1.88
CA VAL A 33 9.13 24.73 -3.21
C VAL A 33 8.21 25.83 -3.74
N TYR A 34 8.78 27.03 -3.93
CA TYR A 34 8.14 28.06 -4.75
C TYR A 34 7.80 27.42 -6.10
N ALA A 35 6.53 27.07 -6.28
CA ALA A 35 6.01 26.71 -7.58
C ALA A 35 6.00 28.00 -8.39
N ALA A 36 7.04 28.19 -9.20
CA ALA A 36 6.90 28.99 -10.41
C ALA A 36 5.62 28.51 -11.11
N GLU A 37 4.76 29.41 -11.55
CA GLU A 37 3.57 29.11 -12.33
C GLU A 37 3.99 28.41 -13.63
N ALA A 38 4.24 27.11 -13.56
CA ALA A 38 4.29 26.26 -14.72
C ALA A 38 2.91 26.35 -15.34
N SER A 39 2.84 26.75 -16.61
CA SER A 39 1.62 26.69 -17.39
C SER A 39 1.05 25.28 -17.26
N GLN A 40 0.03 25.11 -16.41
CA GLN A 40 -0.44 23.80 -16.01
C GLN A 40 -1.17 23.19 -17.21
N SER A 41 -0.49 22.32 -17.95
CA SER A 41 -1.04 21.68 -19.13
C SER A 41 -2.08 20.64 -18.71
N ILE A 42 -3.29 20.74 -19.25
CA ILE A 42 -4.31 19.70 -19.07
C ILE A 42 -3.77 18.41 -19.72
N PRO A 43 -3.66 17.31 -18.98
CA PRO A 43 -3.15 16.07 -19.54
C PRO A 43 -4.17 15.46 -20.50
N SER A 44 -3.70 14.74 -21.51
CA SER A 44 -4.57 13.96 -22.40
C SER A 44 -5.16 12.72 -21.72
N LYS A 45 -4.54 12.24 -20.63
CA LYS A 45 -4.99 11.08 -19.84
C LYS A 45 -5.11 11.45 -18.36
N LEU A 46 -6.26 11.15 -17.76
CA LEU A 46 -6.55 11.49 -16.38
C LEU A 46 -7.06 10.28 -15.59
N GLY A 47 -6.27 9.84 -14.61
CA GLY A 47 -6.68 8.87 -13.59
C GLY A 47 -7.25 9.54 -12.34
N ILE A 48 -6.96 8.97 -11.17
CA ILE A 48 -7.49 9.40 -9.86
C ILE A 48 -6.84 10.70 -9.33
N LYS A 49 -5.82 11.23 -10.02
CA LYS A 49 -5.07 12.41 -9.56
C LYS A 49 -5.92 13.69 -9.69
N LYS A 50 -5.82 14.53 -8.67
CA LYS A 50 -6.32 15.91 -8.67
C LYS A 50 -5.31 16.85 -9.35
N ILE A 51 -5.80 17.75 -10.18
CA ILE A 51 -5.05 18.80 -10.86
C ILE A 51 -5.71 20.14 -10.52
N GLU A 52 -5.06 20.93 -9.67
CA GLU A 52 -5.51 22.30 -9.41
C GLU A 52 -5.39 23.12 -10.70
N LEU A 53 -6.38 23.94 -11.03
CA LEU A 53 -6.31 24.82 -12.22
C LEU A 53 -6.69 26.27 -11.89
N ASN A 54 -7.36 26.49 -10.75
CA ASN A 54 -7.79 27.80 -10.23
C ASN A 54 -8.59 28.64 -11.24
N LYS A 55 -9.31 27.98 -12.14
CA LYS A 55 -10.08 28.61 -13.22
C LYS A 55 -11.47 28.00 -13.32
N THR A 56 -12.40 28.71 -13.96
CA THR A 56 -13.69 28.14 -14.31
C THR A 56 -13.54 27.10 -15.40
N ILE A 57 -14.13 25.92 -15.17
CA ILE A 57 -14.00 24.77 -16.06
C ILE A 57 -15.37 24.44 -16.62
N LYS A 58 -15.44 24.10 -17.91
CA LYS A 58 -16.58 23.38 -18.48
C LYS A 58 -16.18 21.96 -18.85
N VAL A 59 -17.01 20.99 -18.50
CA VAL A 59 -16.87 19.59 -18.89
C VAL A 59 -18.06 19.25 -19.79
N ASP A 60 -17.78 18.81 -21.01
CA ASP A 60 -18.79 18.47 -22.01
C ASP A 60 -19.82 19.60 -22.23
N GLY A 61 -19.32 20.84 -22.24
CA GLY A 61 -20.13 22.05 -22.41
C GLY A 61 -20.86 22.55 -21.16
N LYS A 62 -20.89 21.78 -20.07
CA LYS A 62 -21.55 22.15 -18.80
C LYS A 62 -20.55 22.76 -17.82
N ASN A 63 -20.98 23.74 -17.03
CA ASN A 63 -20.14 24.30 -15.97
C ASN A 63 -19.83 23.22 -14.93
N TYR A 64 -18.55 23.05 -14.66
CA TYR A 64 -18.05 22.14 -13.65
C TYR A 64 -17.93 22.90 -12.32
N PRO A 65 -18.40 22.32 -11.19
CA PRO A 65 -18.56 23.07 -9.94
C PRO A 65 -17.24 23.35 -9.20
N TYR A 66 -16.11 22.86 -9.71
CA TYR A 66 -14.80 23.04 -9.08
C TYR A 66 -13.81 23.75 -10.01
N THR A 67 -12.79 24.32 -9.40
CA THR A 67 -11.66 24.98 -10.07
C THR A 67 -10.46 24.05 -10.26
N PHE A 68 -10.65 22.75 -10.04
CA PHE A 68 -9.65 21.70 -10.23
C PHE A 68 -10.25 20.57 -11.06
N LEU A 69 -9.44 19.78 -11.75
CA LEU A 69 -9.87 18.53 -12.37
C LEU A 69 -9.51 17.36 -11.46
N ASP A 70 -10.38 16.37 -11.39
CA ASP A 70 -10.12 15.13 -10.66
C ASP A 70 -10.91 14.01 -11.35
N GLY A 71 -10.23 12.95 -11.80
CA GLY A 71 -10.89 11.84 -12.50
C GLY A 71 -11.92 11.12 -11.62
N MET A 72 -11.81 11.21 -10.29
CA MET A 72 -12.81 10.66 -9.36
C MET A 72 -14.17 11.36 -9.43
N LEU A 73 -14.21 12.58 -9.99
CA LEU A 73 -15.41 13.43 -10.05
C LEU A 73 -15.90 13.64 -11.49
N LEU A 74 -15.37 12.84 -12.43
CA LEU A 74 -15.72 12.85 -13.85
C LEU A 74 -16.14 11.44 -14.27
N LYS A 75 -17.00 11.32 -15.28
CA LYS A 75 -17.33 10.01 -15.88
C LYS A 75 -16.13 9.48 -16.66
N ASP A 76 -15.88 8.16 -16.64
CA ASP A 76 -14.85 7.52 -17.48
C ASP A 76 -15.19 7.53 -18.97
N GLY A 77 -14.17 7.65 -19.83
CA GLY A 77 -14.27 7.84 -21.27
C GLY A 77 -13.75 9.20 -21.73
N GLU A 78 -13.93 9.51 -23.02
CA GLU A 78 -13.49 10.78 -23.61
C GLU A 78 -14.33 11.96 -23.10
N ARG A 79 -13.66 13.03 -22.65
CA ARG A 79 -14.28 14.26 -22.14
C ARG A 79 -13.72 15.49 -22.84
N LYS A 80 -14.60 16.45 -23.11
CA LYS A 80 -14.24 17.77 -23.63
C LYS A 80 -14.13 18.76 -22.47
N ILE A 81 -12.88 19.09 -22.12
CA ILE A 81 -12.58 20.05 -21.05
C ILE A 81 -12.33 21.41 -21.68
N THR A 82 -13.12 22.42 -21.32
CA THR A 82 -12.93 23.79 -21.79
C THR A 82 -12.51 24.71 -20.66
N ILE A 83 -11.38 25.39 -20.85
CA ILE A 83 -10.80 26.37 -19.92
C ILE A 83 -10.33 27.57 -20.75
N ASP A 84 -10.69 28.79 -20.33
CA ASP A 84 -10.34 30.03 -21.04
C ASP A 84 -10.68 29.97 -22.55
N ASN A 85 -11.85 29.43 -22.89
CA ASN A 85 -12.33 29.21 -24.26
C ASN A 85 -11.46 28.28 -25.13
N LYS A 86 -10.48 27.57 -24.56
CA LYS A 86 -9.74 26.49 -25.22
C LYS A 86 -10.31 25.15 -24.80
N THR A 87 -10.61 24.29 -25.77
CA THR A 87 -11.13 22.93 -25.54
C THR A 87 -10.03 21.90 -25.72
N TYR A 88 -9.95 20.97 -24.77
CA TYR A 88 -9.01 19.87 -24.72
C TYR A 88 -9.82 18.56 -24.68
N THR A 89 -9.35 17.56 -25.41
CA THR A 89 -9.87 16.19 -25.31
C THR A 89 -9.04 15.44 -24.28
N VAL A 90 -9.71 14.97 -23.23
CA VAL A 90 -9.10 14.23 -22.12
C VAL A 90 -9.78 12.88 -22.00
N GLU A 91 -9.03 11.81 -22.07
CA GLU A 91 -9.51 10.48 -21.74
C GLU A 91 -9.44 10.29 -20.21
N VAL A 92 -10.56 9.90 -19.60
CA VAL A 92 -10.65 9.65 -18.16
C VAL A 92 -10.81 8.17 -17.91
N LYS A 93 -9.96 7.58 -17.06
CA LYS A 93 -10.07 6.19 -16.64
C LYS A 93 -9.60 6.01 -15.21
N THR A 94 -10.51 5.53 -14.36
CA THR A 94 -10.24 5.40 -12.91
C THR A 94 -10.18 3.96 -12.41
N GLN A 95 -10.38 2.99 -13.30
CA GLN A 95 -10.24 1.57 -12.99
C GLN A 95 -9.01 0.97 -13.67
N PRO A 96 -8.33 0.01 -13.02
CA PRO A 96 -7.28 -0.75 -13.67
C PRO A 96 -7.82 -1.64 -14.79
N ASP A 97 -6.93 -2.05 -15.69
CA ASP A 97 -7.22 -3.10 -16.67
C ASP A 97 -7.56 -4.42 -15.95
N LYS A 98 -8.60 -5.09 -16.45
CA LYS A 98 -9.05 -6.40 -15.94
C LYS A 98 -8.43 -7.60 -16.66
N GLU A 99 -7.70 -7.34 -17.75
CA GLU A 99 -7.08 -8.42 -18.51
C GLU A 99 -6.02 -9.12 -17.67
N PRO A 100 -6.00 -10.47 -17.67
CA PRO A 100 -4.98 -11.22 -16.97
C PRO A 100 -3.60 -10.86 -17.53
N ILE A 101 -2.66 -10.68 -16.62
CA ILE A 101 -1.26 -10.49 -16.98
C ILE A 101 -0.64 -11.87 -17.14
N GLU A 102 -0.31 -12.23 -18.38
CA GLU A 102 0.41 -13.47 -18.64
C GLU A 102 1.90 -13.21 -18.50
N VAL A 103 2.55 -14.12 -17.79
CA VAL A 103 3.98 -14.10 -17.55
C VAL A 103 4.58 -15.37 -18.14
N THR A 104 5.54 -15.20 -19.03
CA THR A 104 6.36 -16.31 -19.50
C THR A 104 7.74 -16.20 -18.89
N GLN A 105 8.13 -17.23 -18.15
CA GLN A 105 9.46 -17.35 -17.55
C GLN A 105 10.37 -18.16 -18.47
N SER A 106 11.52 -17.58 -18.82
CA SER A 106 12.65 -18.29 -19.41
C SER A 106 13.75 -18.48 -18.37
N LEU A 107 14.84 -19.18 -18.73
CA LEU A 107 15.94 -19.46 -17.81
C LEU A 107 16.59 -18.19 -17.22
N TYR A 108 16.61 -17.09 -17.98
CA TYR A 108 17.33 -15.85 -17.62
C TYR A 108 16.48 -14.59 -17.70
N ALA A 109 15.21 -14.69 -18.07
CA ALA A 109 14.35 -13.53 -18.23
C ALA A 109 12.87 -13.83 -17.93
N TYR A 110 12.19 -12.81 -17.44
CA TYR A 110 10.74 -12.74 -17.34
C TYR A 110 10.20 -11.88 -18.48
N THR A 111 9.19 -12.38 -19.17
CA THR A 111 8.47 -11.64 -20.22
C THR A 111 7.01 -11.48 -19.83
N PHE A 112 6.44 -10.33 -20.19
CA PHE A 112 5.10 -9.90 -19.83
C PHE A 112 4.32 -9.51 -21.07
N THR A 113 3.01 -9.78 -21.09
CA THR A 113 2.11 -9.29 -22.15
C THR A 113 1.93 -7.77 -22.14
N LYS A 114 2.18 -7.12 -21.00
CA LYS A 114 2.09 -5.66 -20.82
C LYS A 114 3.35 -5.13 -20.13
N ALA A 115 3.74 -3.90 -20.47
CA ALA A 115 4.91 -3.29 -19.87
C ALA A 115 4.69 -3.03 -18.36
N ALA A 116 5.60 -3.51 -17.53
CA ALA A 116 5.57 -3.35 -16.08
C ALA A 116 6.66 -2.37 -15.61
N LEU A 117 6.38 -1.65 -14.53
CA LEU A 117 7.39 -0.90 -13.80
C LEU A 117 8.22 -1.86 -12.96
N VAL A 118 9.51 -1.97 -13.28
CA VAL A 118 10.43 -2.86 -12.58
C VAL A 118 11.11 -2.09 -11.45
N ILE A 119 10.94 -2.56 -10.21
CA ILE A 119 11.41 -1.87 -9.01
C ILE A 119 12.38 -2.79 -8.26
N ASN A 120 13.52 -2.23 -7.88
CA ASN A 120 14.39 -2.84 -6.89
C ASN A 120 13.89 -2.42 -5.48
N PRO A 121 13.37 -3.36 -4.67
CA PRO A 121 12.74 -3.03 -3.39
C PRO A 121 13.72 -2.46 -2.34
N THR A 122 15.02 -2.67 -2.51
CA THR A 122 16.04 -2.10 -1.61
C THR A 122 16.20 -0.59 -1.79
N ASN A 123 15.78 -0.05 -2.94
CA ASN A 123 15.81 1.39 -3.20
C ASN A 123 14.45 2.04 -2.94
N ARG A 124 14.34 2.78 -1.84
CA ARG A 124 13.13 3.54 -1.49
C ARG A 124 12.86 4.73 -2.42
N SER A 125 13.90 5.26 -3.07
CA SER A 125 13.76 6.31 -4.08
C SER A 125 13.46 5.66 -5.43
N LEU A 126 12.19 5.68 -5.85
CA LEU A 126 11.76 5.01 -7.09
C LEU A 126 12.47 5.51 -8.37
N GLY A 127 13.27 6.58 -8.32
CA GLY A 127 13.90 7.16 -9.51
C GLY A 127 12.87 7.44 -10.61
N ASN A 128 13.29 7.35 -11.87
CA ASN A 128 12.39 7.20 -13.01
C ASN A 128 12.35 5.70 -13.38
N PRO A 129 11.42 4.92 -12.81
CA PRO A 129 11.37 3.48 -13.06
C PRO A 129 11.05 3.23 -14.54
N VAL A 130 11.80 2.32 -15.16
CA VAL A 130 11.65 1.99 -16.58
C VAL A 130 10.50 1.00 -16.72
N LYS A 131 9.55 1.30 -17.62
CA LYS A 131 8.54 0.32 -18.05
C LYS A 131 9.17 -0.64 -19.05
N SER A 132 9.07 -1.94 -18.80
CA SER A 132 9.57 -2.97 -19.71
C SER A 132 8.60 -4.14 -19.82
N THR A 133 8.54 -4.75 -21.01
CA THR A 133 7.86 -6.03 -21.25
C THR A 133 8.76 -7.23 -21.01
N GLU A 134 10.07 -7.00 -20.82
CA GLU A 134 11.06 -8.05 -20.58
C GLU A 134 12.05 -7.61 -19.49
N VAL A 135 12.39 -8.53 -18.58
CA VAL A 135 13.31 -8.28 -17.48
C VAL A 135 14.30 -9.41 -17.39
N THR A 136 15.58 -9.11 -17.57
CA THR A 136 16.67 -10.05 -17.31
C THR A 136 16.82 -10.26 -15.81
N LEU A 137 16.95 -11.51 -15.39
CA LEU A 137 17.16 -11.88 -13.99
C LEU A 137 18.48 -11.32 -13.47
N SER A 138 18.43 -10.75 -12.27
CA SER A 138 19.59 -10.18 -11.57
C SER A 138 19.89 -10.95 -10.28
N GLU A 139 21.03 -10.70 -9.64
CA GLU A 139 21.33 -11.33 -8.35
C GLU A 139 20.37 -10.91 -7.22
N ASN A 140 19.72 -9.75 -7.36
CA ASN A 140 18.75 -9.25 -6.40
C ASN A 140 17.33 -9.47 -6.90
N PRO A 141 16.39 -9.86 -6.02
CA PRO A 141 14.99 -9.92 -6.39
C PRO A 141 14.43 -8.53 -6.73
N GLN A 142 13.42 -8.52 -7.58
CA GLN A 142 12.74 -7.31 -8.03
C GLN A 142 11.23 -7.51 -7.92
N ILE A 143 10.47 -6.42 -8.05
CA ILE A 143 9.01 -6.48 -8.22
C ILE A 143 8.63 -5.82 -9.54
N ALA A 144 7.71 -6.45 -10.27
CA ALA A 144 7.08 -5.89 -11.46
C ALA A 144 5.69 -5.37 -11.08
N VAL A 145 5.47 -4.06 -11.22
CA VAL A 145 4.18 -3.41 -10.93
C VAL A 145 3.50 -3.06 -12.25
N PHE A 146 2.30 -3.58 -12.45
CA PHE A 146 1.52 -3.36 -13.67
C PHE A 146 0.64 -2.12 -13.50
N GLU A 147 1.15 -0.99 -14.01
CA GLU A 147 0.50 0.31 -14.00
C GLU A 147 0.07 0.71 -15.42
N ASP A 148 -1.22 1.01 -15.60
CA ASP A 148 -1.73 1.52 -16.87
C ASP A 148 -1.24 2.96 -17.16
N GLU A 149 -1.67 3.55 -18.27
CA GLU A 149 -1.25 4.90 -18.66
C GLU A 149 -1.93 6.02 -17.84
N PHE A 150 -2.93 5.69 -17.03
CA PHE A 150 -3.67 6.61 -16.16
C PHE A 150 -3.17 6.56 -14.71
N GLY A 151 -2.33 5.57 -14.40
CA GLY A 151 -1.72 5.34 -13.09
C GLY A 151 -2.48 4.36 -12.19
N ASN A 152 -3.38 3.56 -12.77
CA ASN A 152 -4.13 2.53 -12.06
C ASN A 152 -3.29 1.24 -12.02
N ILE A 153 -3.29 0.55 -10.88
CA ILE A 153 -2.50 -0.65 -10.64
C ILE A 153 -3.40 -1.88 -10.75
N SER A 154 -3.09 -2.80 -11.66
CA SER A 154 -3.86 -4.04 -11.86
C SER A 154 -3.29 -5.21 -11.03
N ASP A 155 -1.98 -5.45 -11.11
CA ASP A 155 -1.31 -6.53 -10.38
C ASP A 155 0.16 -6.19 -10.03
N VAL A 156 0.78 -7.00 -9.19
CA VAL A 156 2.19 -6.95 -8.82
C VAL A 156 2.77 -8.36 -8.77
N ILE A 157 3.93 -8.56 -9.39
CA ILE A 157 4.59 -9.86 -9.49
C ILE A 157 5.99 -9.80 -8.90
N PHE A 158 6.36 -10.86 -8.19
CA PHE A 158 7.73 -11.04 -7.69
C PHE A 158 8.62 -11.59 -8.80
N ILE A 159 9.78 -10.97 -9.01
CA ILE A 159 10.82 -11.46 -9.89
C ILE A 159 11.91 -12.05 -8.99
N PRO A 160 12.11 -13.38 -8.99
CA PRO A 160 13.13 -14.02 -8.17
C PRO A 160 14.54 -13.60 -8.61
N PRO A 161 15.54 -13.74 -7.74
CA PRO A 161 16.92 -13.54 -8.12
C PRO A 161 17.41 -14.71 -8.99
N LEU A 162 18.54 -14.51 -9.65
CA LEU A 162 19.26 -15.57 -10.34
C LEU A 162 19.71 -16.65 -9.34
N LEU A 163 19.24 -17.88 -9.58
CA LEU A 163 19.47 -19.07 -8.76
C LEU A 163 20.76 -19.79 -9.15
N GLU A 164 21.90 -19.15 -8.88
CA GLU A 164 23.23 -19.74 -9.10
C GLU A 164 24.03 -19.86 -7.79
N LYS A 165 25.01 -20.78 -7.77
CA LYS A 165 25.93 -21.04 -6.65
C LYS A 165 25.18 -21.38 -5.35
N LEU A 166 24.24 -22.32 -5.45
CA LEU A 166 23.39 -22.77 -4.36
C LEU A 166 24.04 -23.92 -3.59
N ASP A 167 24.07 -23.81 -2.26
CA ASP A 167 24.45 -24.91 -1.38
C ASP A 167 23.20 -25.62 -0.86
N ILE A 168 23.07 -26.92 -1.13
CA ILE A 168 21.95 -27.73 -0.63
C ILE A 168 22.16 -28.01 0.86
N LEU A 169 21.15 -27.71 1.68
CA LEU A 169 21.20 -27.95 3.13
C LEU A 169 20.48 -29.25 3.48
N ASP A 170 21.14 -30.10 4.27
CA ASP A 170 20.56 -31.34 4.79
C ASP A 170 19.69 -31.11 6.02
N SER A 171 18.57 -31.82 6.15
CA SER A 171 17.61 -31.62 7.23
C SER A 171 18.03 -32.20 8.57
N GLN A 172 19.01 -33.10 8.58
CA GLN A 172 19.57 -33.65 9.83
C GLN A 172 20.31 -32.58 10.65
N VAL A 173 20.67 -31.44 10.04
CA VAL A 173 21.31 -30.32 10.72
C VAL A 173 20.24 -29.26 11.02
N PRO A 174 20.00 -28.91 12.30
CA PRO A 174 19.14 -27.79 12.63
C PRO A 174 19.64 -26.53 11.92
N ILE A 175 18.71 -25.76 11.35
CA ILE A 175 19.07 -24.53 10.68
C ILE A 175 19.57 -23.56 11.77
N THR A 176 20.86 -23.28 11.74
CA THR A 176 21.57 -22.35 12.62
C THR A 176 22.41 -21.44 11.74
N ASN A 177 22.40 -20.12 12.00
CA ASN A 177 23.05 -19.04 11.22
C ASN A 177 23.39 -19.33 9.74
N ILE A 178 22.60 -18.74 8.83
CA ILE A 178 22.71 -19.02 7.40
C ILE A 178 23.69 -18.05 6.72
N SER A 179 24.77 -18.60 6.16
CA SER A 179 25.73 -17.89 5.30
C SER A 179 25.60 -18.32 3.84
N GLY A 180 25.82 -17.39 2.90
CA GLY A 180 25.70 -17.67 1.46
C GLY A 180 24.27 -17.99 1.02
N LYS A 181 24.12 -18.58 -0.17
CA LYS A 181 22.81 -18.99 -0.71
C LYS A 181 22.56 -20.46 -0.38
N LYS A 182 21.64 -20.74 0.54
CA LYS A 182 21.21 -22.09 0.91
C LYS A 182 19.91 -22.46 0.22
N PHE A 183 19.83 -23.70 -0.25
CA PHE A 183 18.63 -24.26 -0.88
C PHE A 183 18.10 -25.43 -0.04
N LEU A 184 16.82 -25.35 0.35
CA LEU A 184 16.11 -26.40 1.09
C LEU A 184 15.29 -27.23 0.12
N LEU A 185 15.46 -28.55 0.16
CA LEU A 185 14.75 -29.50 -0.69
C LEU A 185 13.53 -30.08 0.02
N SER A 186 12.43 -30.19 -0.70
CA SER A 186 11.20 -30.84 -0.22
C SER A 186 11.47 -32.28 0.24
N SER A 187 12.27 -33.03 -0.52
CA SER A 187 12.67 -34.42 -0.23
C SER A 187 13.43 -34.61 1.07
N LYS A 188 14.01 -33.54 1.63
CA LYS A 188 14.71 -33.56 2.91
C LYS A 188 13.84 -33.03 4.06
N SER A 189 12.65 -32.50 3.81
CA SER A 189 11.78 -31.97 4.87
C SER A 189 11.38 -33.03 5.90
N PRO A 190 11.07 -32.65 7.16
CA PRO A 190 10.99 -31.28 7.67
C PRO A 190 12.35 -30.72 8.15
N TYR A 191 12.53 -29.42 7.96
CA TYR A 191 13.64 -28.66 8.54
C TYR A 191 13.24 -28.06 9.88
N ARG A 192 14.15 -28.06 10.86
CA ARG A 192 13.90 -27.49 12.19
C ARG A 192 14.64 -26.17 12.36
N LEU A 193 13.90 -25.11 12.69
CA LEU A 193 14.45 -23.85 13.19
C LEU A 193 14.52 -23.91 14.70
N LEU A 194 15.72 -23.71 15.26
CA LEU A 194 15.95 -23.69 16.71
C LEU A 194 16.35 -22.30 17.18
N SER A 195 15.71 -21.82 18.24
CA SER A 195 16.06 -20.56 18.91
C SER A 195 16.03 -19.36 17.95
N LYS A 196 17.09 -18.53 17.92
CA LYS A 196 17.21 -17.40 17.02
C LYS A 196 18.19 -17.72 15.89
N VAL A 197 17.70 -17.70 14.66
CA VAL A 197 18.48 -17.92 13.44
C VAL A 197 18.63 -16.59 12.71
N ILE A 198 19.84 -16.25 12.29
CA ILE A 198 20.10 -15.05 11.51
C ILE A 198 20.43 -15.45 10.07
N LEU A 199 19.71 -14.83 9.13
CA LEU A 199 20.03 -14.82 7.71
C LEU A 199 20.68 -13.47 7.38
N ASN A 200 22.00 -13.46 7.20
CA ASN A 200 22.78 -12.23 6.99
C ASN A 200 22.44 -11.53 5.66
N GLU A 201 22.82 -10.25 5.54
CA GLU A 201 22.48 -9.37 4.39
C GLU A 201 22.87 -9.95 3.01
N GLN A 202 24.02 -10.65 2.94
CA GLN A 202 24.51 -11.27 1.70
C GLN A 202 24.05 -12.73 1.53
N SER A 203 23.22 -13.24 2.45
CA SER A 203 22.75 -14.62 2.44
C SER A 203 21.36 -14.74 1.84
N GLY A 204 21.08 -15.90 1.25
CA GLY A 204 19.77 -16.28 0.77
C GLY A 204 19.34 -17.62 1.36
N LEU A 205 18.08 -17.74 1.77
CA LEU A 205 17.44 -19.01 2.05
C LEU A 205 16.35 -19.22 1.01
N ILE A 206 16.59 -20.16 0.10
CA ILE A 206 15.65 -20.51 -0.97
C ILE A 206 15.03 -21.87 -0.63
N LEU A 207 13.71 -21.96 -0.73
CA LEU A 207 12.95 -23.15 -0.36
C LEU A 207 12.22 -23.67 -1.58
N GLU A 208 12.44 -24.95 -1.90
CA GLU A 208 11.66 -25.66 -2.91
C GLU A 208 10.17 -25.73 -2.53
N GLU A 209 9.31 -25.83 -3.54
CA GLU A 209 7.91 -26.17 -3.34
C GLU A 209 7.76 -27.44 -2.50
N GLY A 210 6.84 -27.42 -1.53
CA GLY A 210 6.57 -28.55 -0.63
C GLY A 210 7.49 -28.63 0.58
N VAL A 211 8.45 -27.72 0.74
CA VAL A 211 9.29 -27.67 1.95
C VAL A 211 8.45 -27.43 3.21
N VAL A 212 8.77 -28.18 4.27
CA VAL A 212 8.18 -28.00 5.60
C VAL A 212 9.24 -27.49 6.57
N ILE A 213 8.96 -26.36 7.20
CA ILE A 213 9.75 -25.80 8.31
C ILE A 213 8.95 -25.98 9.61
N MET A 214 9.60 -26.50 10.65
CA MET A 214 9.06 -26.58 12.00
C MET A 214 9.79 -25.57 12.91
N ASN A 215 9.04 -24.64 13.49
CA ASN A 215 9.55 -23.78 14.54
C ASN A 215 9.62 -24.56 15.86
N ALA A 216 10.80 -24.66 16.46
CA ALA A 216 10.95 -25.26 17.78
C ALA A 216 11.29 -24.19 18.82
N LEU A 217 10.62 -24.29 19.98
CA LEU A 217 10.80 -23.39 21.13
C LEU A 217 10.52 -21.91 20.82
N ASN A 218 9.47 -21.63 20.03
CA ASN A 218 9.09 -20.27 19.62
C ASN A 218 10.24 -19.53 18.93
N SER A 219 10.84 -20.21 17.94
CA SER A 219 12.01 -19.73 17.22
C SER A 219 11.74 -18.44 16.45
N GLU A 220 12.80 -17.68 16.24
CA GLU A 220 12.81 -16.47 15.41
C GLU A 220 13.81 -16.65 14.26
N LEU A 221 13.35 -16.51 13.02
CA LEU A 221 14.21 -16.31 11.86
C LEU A 221 14.30 -14.81 11.58
N ASN A 222 15.47 -14.23 11.86
CA ASN A 222 15.77 -12.84 11.54
C ASN A 222 16.39 -12.74 10.14
N ILE A 223 15.64 -12.13 9.22
CA ILE A 223 15.89 -12.04 7.79
C ILE A 223 16.49 -10.67 7.49
N LYS A 224 17.82 -10.61 7.36
CA LYS A 224 18.56 -9.44 6.84
C LYS A 224 18.91 -9.59 5.36
N GLY A 225 19.05 -10.82 4.89
CA GLY A 225 19.21 -11.19 3.49
C GLY A 225 17.88 -11.49 2.81
N SER A 226 17.83 -12.56 2.01
CA SER A 226 16.62 -12.94 1.24
C SER A 226 16.04 -14.30 1.64
N PHE A 227 14.80 -14.34 2.12
CA PHE A 227 14.01 -15.56 2.26
C PHE A 227 13.06 -15.69 1.08
N ILE A 228 13.15 -16.79 0.32
CA ILE A 228 12.40 -16.96 -0.93
C ILE A 228 11.87 -18.39 -1.02
N SER A 229 10.55 -18.56 -1.10
CA SER A 229 9.94 -19.82 -1.52
C SER A 229 9.78 -19.88 -3.04
N THR A 230 10.13 -20.98 -3.71
CA THR A 230 9.90 -21.13 -5.17
C THR A 230 8.50 -21.63 -5.51
N GLY A 231 7.72 -22.03 -4.51
CA GLY A 231 6.32 -22.45 -4.60
C GLY A 231 5.74 -22.58 -3.19
N PRO A 232 4.55 -23.19 -3.03
CA PRO A 232 3.91 -23.32 -1.72
C PRO A 232 4.77 -24.10 -0.71
N ILE A 233 5.05 -23.49 0.44
CA ILE A 233 5.72 -24.11 1.60
C ILE A 233 4.80 -24.16 2.82
N THR A 234 5.19 -24.91 3.85
CA THR A 234 4.47 -24.94 5.13
C THR A 234 5.42 -24.62 6.29
N ILE A 235 5.05 -23.63 7.10
CA ILE A 235 5.71 -23.28 8.36
C ILE A 235 4.79 -23.65 9.51
N LEU A 236 5.20 -24.66 10.27
CA LEU A 236 4.47 -25.21 11.41
C LEU A 236 4.98 -24.63 12.73
N GLU A 237 4.13 -24.78 13.74
CA GLU A 237 4.37 -24.37 15.13
C GLU A 237 4.50 -22.84 15.31
N SER A 238 4.41 -22.41 16.56
CA SER A 238 4.53 -20.98 16.89
C SER A 238 5.96 -20.49 16.69
N GLY A 239 6.11 -19.35 16.03
CA GLY A 239 7.42 -18.73 15.78
C GLY A 239 7.29 -17.34 15.17
N ARG A 240 8.43 -16.79 14.73
CA ARG A 240 8.48 -15.45 14.10
C ARG A 240 9.39 -15.44 12.88
N LEU A 241 8.92 -14.81 11.81
CA LEU A 241 9.75 -14.33 10.71
C LEU A 241 9.92 -12.82 10.90
N SER A 242 11.13 -12.37 11.21
CA SER A 242 11.43 -10.95 11.47
C SER A 242 12.32 -10.41 10.36
N VAL A 243 11.81 -9.52 9.52
CA VAL A 243 12.56 -8.92 8.42
C VAL A 243 13.18 -7.59 8.87
N THR A 244 14.50 -7.47 8.79
CA THR A 244 15.24 -6.31 9.30
C THR A 244 16.33 -5.86 8.34
N GLN A 245 16.85 -4.63 8.52
CA GLN A 245 18.05 -4.13 7.83
C GLN A 245 18.03 -4.32 6.30
N SER A 246 16.93 -3.94 5.64
CA SER A 246 16.71 -4.12 4.18
C SER A 246 16.54 -5.56 3.71
N GLY A 247 16.24 -6.50 4.62
CA GLY A 247 15.92 -7.87 4.27
C GLY A 247 14.68 -8.00 3.39
N ILE A 248 14.58 -9.14 2.71
CA ILE A 248 13.52 -9.46 1.75
C ILE A 248 12.88 -10.78 2.15
N LEU A 249 11.56 -10.76 2.25
CA LEU A 249 10.73 -11.95 2.46
C LEU A 249 9.79 -12.11 1.26
N TYR A 250 9.95 -13.20 0.51
CA TYR A 250 8.95 -13.73 -0.40
C TYR A 250 8.44 -15.05 0.16
N LEU A 251 7.17 -15.07 0.58
CA LEU A 251 6.51 -16.23 1.16
C LEU A 251 5.30 -16.61 0.32
N ASN A 252 5.32 -17.84 -0.19
CA ASN A 252 4.19 -18.53 -0.77
C ASN A 252 3.88 -19.78 0.05
N GLY A 253 2.67 -19.85 0.61
CA GLY A 253 2.21 -20.99 1.42
C GLY A 253 1.73 -20.65 2.84
N ASN A 254 1.73 -21.65 3.73
CA ASN A 254 1.01 -21.58 5.00
C ASN A 254 1.94 -21.27 6.17
N ALA A 255 1.59 -20.24 6.96
CA ALA A 255 2.30 -19.80 8.15
C ALA A 255 1.34 -19.36 9.27
N TYR A 256 0.20 -20.05 9.43
CA TYR A 256 -0.89 -19.66 10.35
C TYR A 256 -0.43 -19.36 11.79
N THR A 257 0.45 -20.19 12.35
CA THR A 257 0.93 -20.05 13.74
C THR A 257 2.16 -19.17 13.86
N THR A 258 2.71 -18.68 12.75
CA THR A 258 3.94 -17.89 12.72
C THR A 258 3.61 -16.41 12.50
N ASN A 259 4.17 -15.54 13.34
CA ASN A 259 3.99 -14.11 13.16
C ASN A 259 5.01 -13.57 12.15
N ILE A 260 4.54 -12.72 11.25
CA ILE A 260 5.40 -12.03 10.27
C ILE A 260 5.62 -10.60 10.74
N ASN A 261 6.87 -10.24 10.99
CA ASN A 261 7.24 -8.92 11.48
C ASN A 261 8.21 -8.26 10.50
N SER A 262 8.12 -6.93 10.41
CA SER A 262 9.13 -6.12 9.76
C SER A 262 9.55 -4.98 10.67
N ASP A 263 10.85 -4.71 10.68
CA ASP A 263 11.46 -3.49 11.22
C ASP A 263 12.51 -3.01 10.21
N ILE A 264 12.11 -2.10 9.32
CA ILE A 264 12.97 -1.54 8.27
C ILE A 264 13.40 -2.61 7.23
N GLY A 265 12.46 -3.49 6.85
CA GLY A 265 12.66 -4.43 5.73
C GLY A 265 12.58 -3.76 4.36
N ALA A 266 13.23 -4.33 3.34
CA ALA A 266 13.10 -3.81 1.97
C ALA A 266 11.79 -4.29 1.32
N LEU A 267 11.44 -5.57 1.48
CA LEU A 267 10.25 -6.15 0.88
C LEU A 267 9.63 -7.21 1.77
N ILE A 268 8.32 -7.11 1.95
CA ILE A 268 7.46 -8.18 2.42
C ILE A 268 6.50 -8.53 1.30
N PHE A 269 6.67 -9.69 0.67
CA PHE A 269 5.83 -10.19 -0.39
C PHE A 269 5.19 -11.51 0.05
N LEU A 270 3.88 -11.46 0.28
CA LEU A 270 3.07 -12.61 0.65
C LEU A 270 2.19 -12.96 -0.55
N ASP A 271 2.46 -14.09 -1.21
CA ASP A 271 1.72 -14.54 -2.40
C ASP A 271 1.09 -15.90 -2.15
N ASN A 272 -0.23 -16.05 -2.29
CA ASN A 272 -0.93 -17.29 -1.89
C ASN A 272 -0.61 -17.69 -0.44
N ALA A 273 -0.39 -16.70 0.42
CA ALA A 273 0.04 -16.91 1.79
C ALA A 273 -1.16 -17.00 2.73
N LYS A 274 -1.03 -17.82 3.78
CA LYS A 274 -1.99 -17.86 4.88
C LYS A 274 -1.30 -17.60 6.21
N ALA A 275 -1.64 -16.52 6.88
CA ALA A 275 -0.98 -16.10 8.11
C ALA A 275 -1.93 -15.40 9.07
N ASN A 276 -1.82 -15.67 10.38
CA ASN A 276 -2.69 -15.01 11.35
C ASN A 276 -2.28 -13.56 11.59
N ASN A 277 -0.99 -13.27 11.78
CA ASN A 277 -0.54 -11.93 12.16
C ASN A 277 0.64 -11.45 11.30
N ALA A 278 0.48 -10.26 10.73
CA ALA A 278 1.54 -9.49 10.10
C ALA A 278 1.63 -8.10 10.72
N ASN A 279 2.75 -7.78 11.40
CA ASN A 279 3.01 -6.46 11.96
C ASN A 279 4.24 -5.85 11.29
N LEU A 280 4.01 -4.96 10.33
CA LEU A 280 5.02 -4.51 9.40
C LEU A 280 5.35 -3.03 9.62
N VAL A 281 6.47 -2.77 10.31
CA VAL A 281 6.94 -1.43 10.65
C VAL A 281 8.08 -1.00 9.72
N LEU A 282 7.89 0.16 9.09
CA LEU A 282 8.81 0.82 8.17
C LEU A 282 9.36 -0.05 7.01
N PRO A 283 8.64 -1.03 6.43
CA PRO A 283 9.13 -1.68 5.23
C PRO A 283 9.19 -0.68 4.07
N ASN A 284 10.06 -0.84 3.07
CA ASN A 284 9.93 -0.05 1.85
C ASN A 284 8.66 -0.45 1.08
N PHE A 285 8.55 -1.74 0.75
CA PHE A 285 7.45 -2.29 -0.04
C PHE A 285 6.74 -3.42 0.69
N VAL A 286 5.41 -3.42 0.62
CA VAL A 286 4.59 -4.55 1.06
C VAL A 286 3.68 -4.97 -0.09
N VAL A 287 3.68 -6.26 -0.41
CA VAL A 287 2.77 -6.88 -1.37
C VAL A 287 2.06 -8.03 -0.68
N ILE A 288 0.74 -8.00 -0.67
CA ILE A 288 -0.12 -9.08 -0.21
C ILE A 288 -1.01 -9.45 -1.38
N ARG A 289 -0.79 -10.63 -1.96
CA ARG A 289 -1.41 -11.06 -3.20
C ARG A 289 -2.02 -12.45 -3.03
N ASN A 290 -3.24 -12.65 -3.50
CA ASN A 290 -3.95 -13.93 -3.42
C ASN A 290 -3.94 -14.57 -2.02
N SER A 291 -3.89 -13.77 -0.96
CA SER A 291 -3.56 -14.24 0.39
C SER A 291 -4.74 -14.12 1.35
N GLU A 292 -4.74 -14.94 2.40
CA GLU A 292 -5.71 -14.89 3.49
C GLU A 292 -5.00 -14.58 4.81
N LEU A 293 -5.34 -13.42 5.41
CA LEU A 293 -4.73 -12.99 6.67
C LEU A 293 -5.77 -12.57 7.70
N GLN A 294 -5.48 -12.76 8.98
CA GLN A 294 -6.40 -12.34 10.04
C GLN A 294 -6.11 -10.90 10.50
N ASN A 295 -4.89 -10.59 10.91
CA ASN A 295 -4.52 -9.28 11.46
C ASN A 295 -3.29 -8.73 10.74
N VAL A 296 -3.46 -7.61 10.04
CA VAL A 296 -2.40 -6.94 9.28
C VAL A 296 -2.29 -5.50 9.73
N THR A 297 -1.13 -5.12 10.28
CA THR A 297 -0.78 -3.73 10.56
C THR A 297 0.42 -3.35 9.70
N ILE A 298 0.29 -2.26 8.95
CA ILE A 298 1.37 -1.72 8.12
C ILE A 298 1.55 -0.26 8.50
N ASN A 299 2.75 0.08 8.98
CA ASN A 299 3.08 1.43 9.41
C ASN A 299 4.34 1.93 8.70
N GLY A 300 4.26 3.07 8.02
CA GLY A 300 5.45 3.75 7.50
C GLY A 300 5.97 3.18 6.18
N ALA A 301 5.16 2.38 5.47
CA ALA A 301 5.54 1.79 4.20
C ALA A 301 5.58 2.84 3.08
N TYR A 302 6.55 2.73 2.16
CA TYR A 302 6.58 3.62 1.00
C TYR A 302 5.45 3.29 0.01
N ALA A 303 5.32 2.02 -0.36
CA ALA A 303 4.21 1.54 -1.18
C ALA A 303 3.66 0.20 -0.67
N VAL A 304 2.34 0.06 -0.71
CA VAL A 304 1.61 -1.14 -0.30
C VAL A 304 0.67 -1.57 -1.42
N TYR A 305 0.67 -2.86 -1.74
CA TYR A 305 -0.20 -3.46 -2.73
C TYR A 305 -0.93 -4.64 -2.11
N ILE A 306 -2.26 -4.59 -2.05
CA ILE A 306 -3.12 -5.66 -1.56
C ILE A 306 -4.04 -6.06 -2.71
N ILE A 307 -3.85 -7.25 -3.26
CA ILE A 307 -4.49 -7.68 -4.51
C ILE A 307 -5.12 -9.06 -4.31
N ASN A 308 -6.39 -9.23 -4.72
CA ASN A 308 -7.09 -10.52 -4.69
C ASN A 308 -7.04 -11.21 -3.31
N SER A 309 -7.08 -10.46 -2.21
CA SER A 309 -6.79 -10.99 -0.88
C SER A 309 -7.98 -10.85 0.07
N LYS A 310 -8.01 -11.72 1.09
CA LYS A 310 -8.99 -11.68 2.18
C LYS A 310 -8.28 -11.33 3.49
N ILE A 311 -8.70 -10.25 4.14
CA ILE A 311 -8.07 -9.78 5.38
C ILE A 311 -9.12 -9.43 6.44
N GLU A 312 -9.06 -10.03 7.63
CA GLU A 312 -10.12 -9.73 8.61
C GLU A 312 -9.95 -8.38 9.30
N ASN A 313 -8.73 -8.00 9.66
CA ASN A 313 -8.40 -6.71 10.26
C ASN A 313 -7.17 -6.12 9.54
N LEU A 314 -7.38 -5.01 8.82
CA LEU A 314 -6.33 -4.27 8.11
C LEU A 314 -6.18 -2.86 8.69
N ASN A 315 -4.98 -2.54 9.16
CA ASN A 315 -4.63 -1.22 9.69
C ASN A 315 -3.45 -0.62 8.90
N ILE A 316 -3.70 0.50 8.22
CA ILE A 316 -2.73 1.22 7.38
C ILE A 316 -2.42 2.58 7.99
N GLN A 317 -1.16 2.80 8.36
CA GLN A 317 -0.74 4.02 9.06
C GLN A 317 0.50 4.63 8.40
N ASN A 318 0.55 5.95 8.26
CA ASN A 318 1.73 6.67 7.75
C ASN A 318 2.32 6.07 6.46
N CYS A 319 1.47 5.58 5.56
CA CYS A 319 1.91 4.92 4.33
C CYS A 319 1.83 5.89 3.13
N GLY A 320 2.85 5.84 2.27
CA GLY A 320 2.98 6.76 1.13
C GLY A 320 1.91 6.56 0.05
N LYS A 321 1.88 5.37 -0.56
CA LYS A 321 0.83 4.96 -1.51
C LYS A 321 0.34 3.55 -1.18
N VAL A 322 -0.96 3.38 -1.07
CA VAL A 322 -1.57 2.08 -0.81
C VAL A 322 -2.61 1.78 -1.87
N TYR A 323 -2.50 0.61 -2.49
CA TYR A 323 -3.44 0.11 -3.49
C TYR A 323 -4.11 -1.15 -2.96
N ILE A 324 -5.44 -1.15 -2.94
CA ILE A 324 -6.26 -2.31 -2.57
C ILE A 324 -7.12 -2.65 -3.78
N ASN A 325 -6.93 -3.83 -4.38
CA ASN A 325 -7.64 -4.23 -5.59
C ASN A 325 -8.30 -5.60 -5.39
N ASN A 326 -9.58 -5.72 -5.76
CA ASN A 326 -10.34 -6.96 -5.76
C ASN A 326 -10.21 -7.76 -4.45
N SER A 327 -10.29 -7.06 -3.31
CA SER A 327 -10.02 -7.65 -2.00
C SER A 327 -11.24 -7.54 -1.08
N VAL A 328 -11.33 -8.49 -0.14
CA VAL A 328 -12.38 -8.53 0.88
C VAL A 328 -11.74 -8.24 2.22
N VAL A 329 -12.23 -7.19 2.92
CA VAL A 329 -11.72 -6.81 4.24
C VAL A 329 -12.85 -6.61 5.22
N ASN A 330 -12.84 -7.31 6.34
CA ASN A 330 -13.91 -7.12 7.34
C ASN A 330 -13.77 -5.79 8.09
N THR A 331 -12.60 -5.48 8.63
CA THR A 331 -12.32 -4.19 9.29
C THR A 331 -11.11 -3.51 8.68
N PHE A 332 -11.30 -2.30 8.17
CA PHE A 332 -10.27 -1.49 7.53
C PHE A 332 -10.11 -0.14 8.23
N VAL A 333 -8.93 0.12 8.78
CA VAL A 333 -8.58 1.40 9.40
C VAL A 333 -7.44 2.05 8.64
N THR A 334 -7.57 3.34 8.34
CA THR A 334 -6.45 4.14 7.83
C THR A 334 -6.29 5.45 8.57
N SER A 335 -5.05 5.75 8.95
CA SER A 335 -4.72 6.94 9.72
C SER A 335 -3.31 7.47 9.42
N LEU A 336 -2.97 8.59 10.06
CA LEU A 336 -1.69 9.28 9.99
C LEU A 336 -1.26 9.61 8.56
N LEU A 337 -2.02 10.45 7.84
CA LEU A 337 -1.68 10.95 6.51
C LEU A 337 -1.47 9.87 5.42
N SER A 338 -2.09 8.70 5.59
CA SER A 338 -2.00 7.63 4.60
C SER A 338 -2.81 7.96 3.34
N LYS A 339 -2.33 7.53 2.17
CA LYS A 339 -3.06 7.68 0.90
C LYS A 339 -3.41 6.32 0.31
N VAL A 340 -4.71 6.02 0.32
CA VAL A 340 -5.23 4.72 -0.09
C VAL A 340 -6.09 4.89 -1.34
N ILE A 341 -5.90 3.98 -2.30
CA ILE A 341 -6.73 3.85 -3.49
C ILE A 341 -7.27 2.42 -3.51
N MET A 342 -8.58 2.30 -3.63
CA MET A 342 -9.30 1.04 -3.54
C MET A 342 -10.14 0.82 -4.79
N TYR A 343 -10.00 -0.36 -5.40
CA TYR A 343 -10.73 -0.79 -6.59
C TYR A 343 -11.44 -2.11 -6.33
N ASP A 344 -12.67 -2.25 -6.86
CA ASP A 344 -13.39 -3.52 -6.97
C ASP A 344 -13.42 -4.34 -5.66
N SER A 345 -13.43 -3.68 -4.51
CA SER A 345 -13.23 -4.32 -3.20
C SER A 345 -14.50 -4.31 -2.35
N GLN A 346 -14.60 -5.24 -1.41
CA GLN A 346 -15.70 -5.32 -0.44
C GLN A 346 -15.18 -5.11 0.98
N ILE A 347 -15.72 -4.12 1.69
CA ILE A 347 -15.33 -3.77 3.04
C ILE A 347 -16.55 -3.75 3.96
N ASP A 348 -16.51 -4.42 5.11
CA ASP A 348 -17.65 -4.36 6.04
C ASP A 348 -17.61 -3.09 6.88
N ASN A 349 -16.49 -2.84 7.57
CA ASN A 349 -16.33 -1.66 8.42
C ASN A 349 -15.05 -0.90 8.02
N SER A 350 -15.19 0.40 7.78
CA SER A 350 -14.07 1.26 7.42
C SER A 350 -14.02 2.53 8.27
N GLU A 351 -12.82 2.89 8.73
CA GLU A 351 -12.55 4.16 9.42
C GLU A 351 -11.35 4.88 8.80
N ILE A 352 -11.57 6.14 8.39
CA ILE A 352 -10.57 7.02 7.78
C ILE A 352 -10.37 8.22 8.70
N SER A 353 -9.12 8.45 9.13
CA SER A 353 -8.83 9.53 10.08
C SER A 353 -7.46 10.19 9.91
N ASP A 354 -7.20 11.21 10.72
CA ASP A 354 -5.91 11.90 10.85
C ASP A 354 -5.37 12.39 9.50
N LEU A 355 -6.21 13.14 8.78
CA LEU A 355 -5.91 13.73 7.46
C LEU A 355 -5.55 12.72 6.36
N SER A 356 -5.88 11.44 6.54
CA SER A 356 -5.68 10.41 5.52
C SER A 356 -6.67 10.55 4.36
N GLU A 357 -6.26 10.12 3.18
CA GLU A 357 -7.06 10.14 1.95
C GLU A 357 -7.42 8.71 1.52
N LEU A 358 -8.70 8.47 1.23
CA LEU A 358 -9.18 7.24 0.61
C LEU A 358 -9.95 7.55 -0.68
N ASN A 359 -9.49 6.99 -1.80
CA ASN A 359 -10.20 6.99 -3.07
C ASN A 359 -10.82 5.61 -3.30
N ILE A 360 -12.13 5.55 -3.55
CA ILE A 360 -12.93 4.32 -3.67
C ILE A 360 -13.54 4.27 -5.06
N VAL A 361 -13.25 3.22 -5.84
CA VAL A 361 -13.79 3.05 -7.20
C VAL A 361 -14.43 1.66 -7.32
N ASN A 362 -15.73 1.64 -7.64
CA ASN A 362 -16.50 0.42 -7.88
C ASN A 362 -16.41 -0.62 -6.74
N SER A 363 -16.39 -0.12 -5.51
CA SER A 363 -16.30 -0.96 -4.32
C SER A 363 -17.61 -0.92 -3.53
N LYS A 364 -17.76 -1.87 -2.61
CA LYS A 364 -18.88 -1.93 -1.66
C LYS A 364 -18.36 -1.75 -0.25
N ILE A 365 -18.92 -0.80 0.49
CA ILE A 365 -18.61 -0.59 1.90
C ILE A 365 -19.88 -0.58 2.73
N SER A 366 -19.97 -1.46 3.73
CA SER A 366 -21.18 -1.57 4.56
C SER A 366 -21.29 -0.41 5.57
N SER A 367 -20.18 -0.01 6.19
CA SER A 367 -20.10 1.11 7.13
C SER A 367 -18.80 1.89 6.94
N LEU A 368 -18.90 3.19 6.69
CA LEU A 368 -17.76 4.09 6.50
C LEU A 368 -17.81 5.25 7.50
N LYS A 369 -16.77 5.38 8.33
CA LYS A 369 -16.56 6.50 9.24
C LYS A 369 -15.42 7.37 8.75
N ILE A 370 -15.65 8.69 8.71
CA ILE A 370 -14.65 9.67 8.30
C ILE A 370 -14.51 10.71 9.42
N LEU A 371 -13.34 10.73 10.05
CA LEU A 371 -13.07 11.48 11.27
C LEU A 371 -11.78 12.29 11.13
N LYS A 372 -11.57 13.24 12.05
CA LYS A 372 -10.32 14.01 12.23
C LYS A 372 -9.71 14.52 10.91
N GLY A 373 -10.52 15.18 10.09
CA GLY A 373 -10.12 15.76 8.82
C GLY A 373 -9.82 14.76 7.70
N GLY A 374 -10.29 13.50 7.82
CA GLY A 374 -10.17 12.51 6.75
C GLY A 374 -10.83 12.98 5.45
N LEU A 375 -10.26 12.56 4.32
CA LEU A 375 -10.76 12.88 2.99
C LEU A 375 -11.13 11.59 2.26
N VAL A 376 -12.39 11.47 1.83
CA VAL A 376 -12.83 10.35 1.00
C VAL A 376 -13.36 10.83 -0.34
N LYS A 377 -13.01 10.15 -1.42
CA LYS A 377 -13.66 10.29 -2.72
C LYS A 377 -14.19 8.93 -3.14
N SER A 378 -15.46 8.87 -3.50
CA SER A 378 -16.11 7.63 -3.92
C SER A 378 -16.70 7.81 -5.31
N LYS A 379 -16.43 6.84 -6.18
CA LYS A 379 -16.91 6.79 -7.55
C LYS A 379 -17.52 5.43 -7.88
N ASN A 380 -18.69 5.42 -8.51
CA ASN A 380 -19.38 4.21 -8.98
C ASN A 380 -19.53 3.13 -7.89
N SER A 381 -19.65 3.52 -6.62
CA SER A 381 -19.58 2.61 -5.48
C SER A 381 -20.91 2.46 -4.76
N GLU A 382 -21.02 1.45 -3.90
CA GLU A 382 -22.14 1.26 -2.97
C GLU A 382 -21.65 1.44 -1.54
N LEU A 383 -22.12 2.48 -0.86
CA LEU A 383 -21.75 2.80 0.52
C LEU A 383 -23.01 2.75 1.39
N ASN A 384 -23.24 1.66 2.12
CA ASN A 384 -24.52 1.49 2.82
C ASN A 384 -24.74 2.58 3.90
N GLN A 385 -23.85 2.69 4.89
CA GLN A 385 -23.86 3.75 5.90
C GLN A 385 -22.59 4.58 5.85
N ILE A 386 -22.73 5.91 5.91
CA ILE A 386 -21.63 6.86 5.94
C ILE A 386 -21.81 7.81 7.13
N ASP A 387 -20.81 7.89 8.00
CA ASP A 387 -20.73 8.85 9.11
C ASP A 387 -19.56 9.81 8.88
N ILE A 388 -19.81 11.11 8.89
CA ILE A 388 -18.81 12.15 8.63
C ILE A 388 -18.82 13.16 9.77
N ASP A 389 -17.68 13.32 10.44
CA ASP A 389 -17.51 14.28 11.53
C ASP A 389 -16.11 14.93 11.52
N ASP A 390 -15.86 15.82 12.47
CA ASP A 390 -14.52 16.36 12.77
C ASP A 390 -13.81 17.00 11.56
N TYR A 391 -14.51 17.90 10.87
CA TYR A 391 -14.04 18.65 9.70
C TYR A 391 -13.63 17.79 8.49
N SER A 392 -14.06 16.53 8.48
CA SER A 392 -13.80 15.60 7.39
C SER A 392 -14.62 15.91 6.14
N ILE A 393 -14.15 15.43 5.00
CA ILE A 393 -14.75 15.70 3.69
C ILE A 393 -15.00 14.40 2.93
N ILE A 394 -16.20 14.26 2.34
CA ILE A 394 -16.45 13.25 1.31
C ILE A 394 -16.86 13.89 -0.02
N TYR A 395 -16.40 13.31 -1.13
CA TYR A 395 -16.94 13.54 -2.47
C TYR A 395 -17.57 12.25 -2.99
N LEU A 396 -18.80 12.34 -3.48
CA LEU A 396 -19.58 11.21 -3.98
C LEU A 396 -19.91 11.43 -5.45
N PHE A 397 -19.49 10.52 -6.32
CA PHE A 397 -19.72 10.57 -7.76
C PHE A 397 -20.34 9.28 -8.28
N ASN A 398 -21.59 9.32 -8.78
CA ASN A 398 -22.34 8.13 -9.18
C ASN A 398 -22.30 7.00 -8.13
N THR A 399 -22.30 7.38 -6.85
CA THR A 399 -22.28 6.47 -5.70
C THR A 399 -23.69 6.32 -5.16
N SER A 400 -24.03 5.14 -4.68
CA SER A 400 -25.29 4.91 -3.96
C SER A 400 -25.05 4.78 -2.47
N ALA A 401 -25.94 5.34 -1.65
CA ALA A 401 -25.89 5.20 -0.21
C ALA A 401 -27.26 5.10 0.44
N ASN A 402 -27.39 4.27 1.48
CA ASN A 402 -28.65 4.14 2.23
C ASN A 402 -28.76 5.26 3.29
N ALA A 403 -27.70 5.54 4.04
CA ALA A 403 -27.71 6.60 5.04
C ALA A 403 -26.41 7.40 5.03
N LEU A 404 -26.55 8.72 5.10
CA LEU A 404 -25.46 9.67 5.31
C LEU A 404 -25.73 10.50 6.56
N ASN A 405 -24.92 10.31 7.60
CA ASN A 405 -24.96 11.05 8.85
C ASN A 405 -23.83 12.09 8.86
N VAL A 406 -24.20 13.37 8.97
CA VAL A 406 -23.26 14.49 8.87
C VAL A 406 -23.26 15.26 10.19
N GLY A 407 -22.16 15.13 10.93
CA GLY A 407 -21.82 15.98 12.08
C GLY A 407 -21.13 17.26 11.62
N ASN A 408 -19.96 17.58 12.18
CA ASN A 408 -19.16 18.74 11.79
C ASN A 408 -18.29 18.46 10.54
N GLY A 409 -18.86 17.80 9.53
CA GLY A 409 -18.17 17.45 8.28
C GLY A 409 -18.79 18.13 7.06
N LYS A 410 -18.18 17.92 5.89
CA LYS A 410 -18.72 18.35 4.60
C LYS A 410 -18.86 17.18 3.65
N TYR A 411 -19.90 17.21 2.84
CA TYR A 411 -20.08 16.26 1.74
C TYR A 411 -20.41 17.02 0.46
N TYR A 412 -19.95 16.47 -0.66
CA TYR A 412 -20.28 16.93 -2.00
C TYR A 412 -20.88 15.78 -2.78
N ASN A 413 -22.11 15.96 -3.26
CA ASN A 413 -22.84 14.97 -4.03
C ASN A 413 -22.88 15.40 -5.51
N LEU A 414 -22.31 14.57 -6.39
CA LEU A 414 -22.36 14.68 -7.84
C LEU A 414 -23.00 13.42 -8.39
N GLU A 415 -24.18 13.55 -8.98
CA GLU A 415 -24.88 12.44 -9.64
C GLU A 415 -25.07 11.17 -8.75
N SER A 416 -25.00 11.30 -7.42
CA SER A 416 -25.08 10.19 -6.47
C SER A 416 -26.46 10.08 -5.83
N LYS A 417 -26.89 8.85 -5.52
CA LYS A 417 -28.21 8.54 -4.95
C LYS A 417 -28.07 8.23 -3.46
N ILE A 418 -28.56 9.12 -2.61
CA ILE A 418 -28.51 8.96 -1.15
C ILE A 418 -29.95 8.90 -0.64
N LYS A 419 -30.35 7.79 0.01
CA LYS A 419 -31.75 7.61 0.46
C LYS A 419 -32.09 8.51 1.65
N THR A 420 -31.25 8.54 2.68
CA THR A 420 -31.49 9.32 3.90
C THR A 420 -30.27 10.17 4.24
N ILE A 421 -30.49 11.45 4.56
CA ILE A 421 -29.46 12.38 5.02
C ILE A 421 -29.85 12.93 6.38
N ASN A 422 -29.05 12.64 7.40
CA ASN A 422 -29.26 13.13 8.77
C ASN A 422 -28.19 14.16 9.11
N LYS A 423 -28.59 15.36 9.54
CA LYS A 423 -27.68 16.37 10.05
C LYS A 423 -27.67 16.31 11.58
N ILE A 424 -26.53 15.93 12.15
CA ILE A 424 -26.32 15.89 13.59
C ILE A 424 -25.87 17.29 14.02
N LYS A 425 -26.82 18.08 14.57
CA LYS A 425 -26.46 19.32 15.26
C LYS A 425 -25.82 18.94 16.60
N LYS A 426 -24.51 19.17 16.73
CA LYS A 426 -23.83 19.19 18.03
C LYS A 426 -23.81 20.61 18.57
#